data_AF-A0A7C1I6T8-F1
#
_entry.id   AF-A0A7C1I6T8-F1
#
_cell.length_a   1.000
_cell.length_b   1.000
_cell.length_c   1.000
_cell.angle_alpha   90.00
_cell.angle_beta   90.00
_cell.angle_gamma   90.00
#
_symmetry.space_group_name_H-M   'P 1'
#
loop_
_entity.id
_entity.type
_entity.pdbx_description
1 polymer ?
#
loop_
_entity_poly.entity_id
_entity_poly.type
_entity_poly.pdbx_seq_one_letter_code
_entity_poly.pdbx_strand_id
1 'polypeptide(L)' 'DLGKRIQELRKQIGLTQAQLAAKIEISHTQLTRYESKNIQL' A
#
# COMPACT_ATOMS: atom_id res chain seq x y z
N ASP A 1 7.30 -10.39 -3.04
CA ASP A 1 6.09 -10.32 -2.22
C ASP A 1 5.14 -9.28 -2.79
N LEU A 2 3.84 -9.58 -2.86
CA LEU A 2 2.82 -8.71 -3.46
C LEU A 2 2.73 -7.35 -2.75
N GLY A 3 2.85 -7.32 -1.42
CA GLY A 3 2.76 -6.08 -0.63
C GLY A 3 3.86 -5.07 -0.96
N LYS A 4 5.10 -5.57 -1.10
CA LYS A 4 6.25 -4.75 -1.50
C LYS A 4 6.06 -4.18 -2.91
N ARG A 5 5.54 -4.97 -3.85
CA ARG A 5 5.30 -4.51 -5.22
C ARG A 5 4.24 -3.41 -5.30
N ILE A 6 3.16 -3.55 -4.53
CA ILE A 6 2.13 -2.50 -4.40
C ILE A 6 2.76 -1.21 -3.85
N GLN A 7 3.56 -1.32 -2.78
CA GLN A 7 4.23 -0.18 -2.17
C GLN A 7 5.19 0.53 -3.14
N GLU A 8 6.00 -0.22 -3.89
CA GLU A 8 6.93 0.32 -4.89
C GLU A 8 6.19 1.09 -5.98
N LEU A 9 5.19 0.47 -6.60
CA LEU A 9 4.40 1.11 -7.67
C LEU A 9 3.69 2.35 -7.15
N ARG A 10 3.10 2.29 -5.95
CA ARG A 10 2.45 3.44 -5.30
C ARG A 10 3.42 4.62 -5.13
N LYS A 11 4.65 4.35 -4.65
CA LYS A 11 5.69 5.36 -4.49
C LYS A 11 6.17 5.93 -5.83
N GLN A 12 6.30 5.10 -6.87
CA GLN A 12 6.70 5.53 -8.21
C GLN A 12 5.70 6.52 -8.83
N ILE A 13 4.41 6.35 -8.54
CA ILE A 13 3.35 7.26 -9.00
C ILE A 13 3.05 8.40 -8.00
N GLY A 14 3.86 8.54 -6.94
CA GLY A 14 3.78 9.67 -6.00
C GLY A 14 2.57 9.66 -5.06
N LEU A 15 1.90 8.52 -4.86
CA LEU A 15 0.72 8.44 -3.98
C LEU A 15 1.11 8.07 -2.54
N THR A 16 0.40 8.61 -1.56
CA THR A 16 0.38 8.10 -0.19
C THR A 16 -0.50 6.85 -0.08
N GLN A 17 -0.39 6.09 1.00
CA GLN A 17 -1.29 4.96 1.27
C GLN A 17 -2.76 5.43 1.30
N ALA A 18 -3.06 6.55 1.97
CA ALA A 18 -4.42 7.07 2.01
C ALA A 18 -4.96 7.42 0.62
N GLN A 19 -4.14 8.02 -0.25
CA GLN A 19 -4.53 8.36 -1.62
C GLN A 19 -4.78 7.13 -2.48
N LEU A 20 -3.90 6.11 -2.42
CA LEU A 20 -4.13 4.86 -3.14
C LEU A 20 -5.39 4.14 -2.64
N ALA A 21 -5.57 4.07 -1.32
CA ALA A 21 -6.71 3.42 -0.68
C ALA A 21 -8.04 4.07 -1.12
N ALA A 22 -8.09 5.41 -1.12
CA ALA A 22 -9.23 6.16 -1.63
C ALA A 22 -9.50 5.88 -3.12
N LYS A 23 -8.44 5.78 -3.94
CA LYS A 23 -8.55 5.56 -5.39
C LYS A 23 -9.10 4.18 -5.76
N ILE A 24 -8.85 3.16 -4.93
CA ILE A 24 -9.29 1.77 -5.17
C ILE A 24 -10.41 1.34 -4.21
N GLU A 25 -11.03 2.30 -3.52
CA GLU A 25 -12.20 2.11 -2.65
C GLU A 25 -11.99 1.08 -1.53
N ILE A 26 -10.80 1.07 -0.93
CA ILE A 26 -10.52 0.29 0.29
C ILE A 26 -10.16 1.21 1.45
N SER A 27 -10.27 0.70 2.67
CA SER A 27 -9.81 1.45 3.84
C SER A 27 -8.28 1.59 3.85
N HIS A 28 -7.80 2.72 4.39
CA HIS A 28 -6.37 2.94 4.62
C HIS A 28 -5.73 1.78 5.39
N THR A 29 -6.40 1.28 6.44
CA THR A 29 -5.95 0.16 7.26
C THR A 29 -5.78 -1.15 6.46
N GLN A 30 -6.68 -1.43 5.51
CA GLN A 30 -6.54 -2.59 4.62
C GLN A 30 -5.29 -2.45 3.74
N LEU A 31 -5.06 -1.27 3.16
CA LEU A 31 -3.87 -1.04 2.35
C LEU A 31 -2.58 -1.14 3.15
N THR A 32 -2.53 -0.55 4.36
CA THR A 32 -1.36 -0.68 5.24
C THR A 32 -1.07 -2.15 5.56
N ARG A 33 -2.10 -2.97 5.83
CA ARG A 33 -1.91 -4.42 6.05
C ARG A 33 -1.36 -5.14 4.82
N TYR A 34 -1.78 -4.76 3.61
CA TYR A 34 -1.23 -5.33 2.38
C TYR A 34 0.24 -4.97 2.19
N GLU A 35 0.62 -3.71 2.38
CA GLU A 35 2.01 -3.25 2.20
C GLU A 35 2.96 -3.70 3.34
N SER A 36 2.46 -3.82 4.57
CA SER A 36 3.27 -4.09 5.76
C SER A 36 3.38 -5.57 6.13
N LYS A 37 2.76 -6.49 5.37
CA LYS A 37 2.75 -7.94 5.66
C LYS A 37 4.14 -8.60 5.76
N ASN A 38 5.23 -7.88 5.48
CA ASN A 38 6.62 -8.34 5.56
C ASN A 38 7.54 -7.46 6.39
N ILE A 39 7.01 -6.59 7.27
CA ILE A 39 7.84 -5.93 8.30
C ILE A 39 7.84 -6.84 9.52
N GLN A 40 8.49 -7.99 9.41
CA GLN A 40 8.88 -8.79 10.57
C GLN A 40 10.33 -9.20 10.40
N LEU A 41 11.13 -8.79 11.39
CA LEU A 41 12.58 -8.91 11.59
C LEU A 41 13.42 -7.82 10.92
#